data_AF-A0A9X6X675-F1
#
_entry.id   AF-A0A9X6X675-F1
#
_cell.length_a   1.000
_cell.length_b   1.000
_cell.length_c   1.000
_cell.angle_alpha   90.00
_cell.angle_beta   90.00
_cell.angle_gamma   90.00
#
_symmetry.space_group_name_H-M   'P 1'
#
loop_
_entity.id
_entity.type
_entity.pdbx_description
1 polymer ?
#
loop_
_entity_poly.entity_id
_entity_poly.type
_entity_poly.pdbx_seq_one_letter_code
_entity_poly.pdbx_strand_id
1 'polypeptide(L)' 'MKNHIKTNGKLLQTNKRFSQLKNSQKDWITMELYQLYHAKMKERRTTRKLSPDQRDYVISSL' A
#
# COMPACT_ATOMS: atom_id res chain seq x y z
N MET A 1 -9.93 13.17 8.08
CA MET A 1 -9.88 14.60 7.67
C MET A 1 -10.70 14.78 6.39
N LYS A 2 -11.57 15.79 6.31
CA LYS A 2 -12.40 16.04 5.12
C LYS A 2 -11.55 16.76 4.04
N ASN A 3 -11.57 16.26 2.80
CA ASN A 3 -10.78 16.77 1.66
C ASN A 3 -11.53 17.85 0.87
N HIS A 4 -12.37 18.62 1.55
CA HIS A 4 -13.34 19.51 0.93
C HIS A 4 -13.32 20.86 1.63
N ILE A 5 -13.12 21.94 0.87
CA ILE A 5 -13.20 23.32 1.35
C ILE A 5 -14.33 24.01 0.59
N LYS A 6 -15.18 24.76 1.28
CA LYS A 6 -16.22 25.57 0.66
C LYS A 6 -15.66 26.97 0.39
N THR A 7 -15.60 27.37 -0.87
CA THR A 7 -15.13 28.70 -1.30
C THR A 7 -16.14 29.29 -2.26
N ASN A 8 -16.61 30.52 -1.99
CA ASN A 8 -17.61 31.25 -2.78
C ASN A 8 -18.87 30.41 -3.09
N GLY A 9 -19.41 29.72 -2.09
CA GLY A 9 -20.61 28.89 -2.22
C GLY A 9 -20.40 27.52 -2.88
N LYS A 10 -19.22 27.26 -3.49
CA LYS A 10 -18.91 25.99 -4.18
C LYS A 10 -18.01 25.10 -3.33
N LEU A 11 -18.30 23.79 -3.33
CA LEU A 11 -17.47 22.79 -2.65
C LEU A 11 -16.30 22.39 -3.55
N LEU A 12 -15.07 22.70 -3.15
CA LEU A 12 -13.86 22.30 -3.85
C LEU A 12 -13.27 21.05 -3.22
N GLN A 13 -13.11 19.99 -4.02
CA GLN A 13 -12.32 18.82 -3.64
C GLN A 13 -10.84 19.14 -3.82
N THR A 14 -10.14 19.44 -2.74
CA THR A 14 -8.75 19.92 -2.78
C THR A 14 -7.76 18.86 -3.26
N ASN A 15 -8.10 17.57 -3.15
CA ASN A 15 -7.22 16.45 -3.49
C ASN A 15 -7.63 15.64 -4.74
N LYS A 16 -8.66 16.08 -5.50
CA LYS A 16 -9.18 15.28 -6.62
C LYS A 16 -8.18 15.16 -7.78
N ARG A 17 -7.39 16.21 -8.04
CA ARG A 17 -6.50 16.29 -9.21
C ARG A 17 -5.42 15.19 -9.23
N PHE A 18 -4.98 14.72 -8.07
CA PHE A 18 -3.93 13.70 -7.94
C PHE A 18 -4.43 12.41 -7.28
N SER A 19 -5.74 12.22 -7.13
CA SER A 19 -6.26 11.01 -6.51
C SER A 19 -5.90 9.76 -7.31
N GLN A 20 -5.93 9.85 -8.64
CA GLN A 20 -5.52 8.77 -9.52
C GLN A 20 -4.03 8.43 -9.34
N LEU A 21 -3.14 9.43 -9.34
CA LEU A 21 -1.71 9.22 -9.11
C LEU A 21 -1.45 8.57 -7.75
N LYS A 22 -2.10 9.04 -6.68
CA LYS A 22 -1.99 8.45 -5.34
C LYS A 22 -2.47 7.00 -5.30
N ASN A 23 -3.55 6.67 -6.01
CA ASN A 23 -4.03 5.29 -6.11
C ASN A 23 -3.03 4.43 -6.88
N SER A 24 -2.57 4.87 -8.05
CA SER A 24 -1.55 4.16 -8.82
C SER A 24 -0.26 3.92 -8.04
N GLN A 25 0.18 4.90 -7.24
CA GLN A 25 1.32 4.73 -6.34
C GLN A 25 1.07 3.66 -5.27
N LYS A 26 -0.11 3.66 -4.64
CA LYS A 26 -0.47 2.64 -3.66
C LYS A 26 -0.53 1.24 -4.27
N ASP A 27 -1.11 1.13 -5.47
CA ASP A 27 -1.22 -0.14 -6.18
C ASP A 27 0.16 -0.68 -6.53
N TRP A 28 1.05 0.19 -7.02
CA TRP A 28 2.44 -0.18 -7.32
C TRP A 28 3.20 -0.62 -6.07
N ILE A 29 3.15 0.15 -4.97
CA ILE A 29 3.79 -0.21 -3.70
C ILE A 29 3.26 -1.56 -3.18
N THR A 30 1.94 -1.76 -3.25
CA THR A 30 1.31 -3.01 -2.78
C THR A 30 1.78 -4.21 -3.60
N MET A 31 1.85 -4.06 -4.92
CA MET A 31 2.34 -5.10 -5.82
C MET A 31 3.82 -5.41 -5.56
N GLU A 32 4.65 -4.40 -5.40
CA GLU A 32 6.08 -4.57 -5.14
C GLU A 32 6.34 -5.31 -3.81
N LEU A 33 5.68 -4.87 -2.74
CA LEU A 33 5.78 -5.52 -1.42
C LEU A 33 5.28 -6.97 -1.46
N TYR A 34 4.22 -7.25 -2.22
CA TYR A 34 3.72 -8.60 -2.42
C TYR A 34 4.78 -9.48 -3.11
N GLN A 35 5.41 -9.00 -4.19
CA GLN A 35 6.44 -9.75 -4.90
C GLN A 35 7.67 -10.03 -4.02
N LEU A 36 8.16 -9.01 -3.30
CA LEU A 36 9.29 -9.13 -2.40
C LEU A 36 9.03 -10.13 -1.27
N TYR A 37 7.86 -10.06 -0.64
CA TYR A 37 7.45 -11.02 0.38
C TYR A 37 7.44 -12.46 -0.19
N HIS A 38 6.82 -12.67 -1.35
CA HIS A 38 6.75 -14.00 -1.95
C HIS A 38 8.11 -14.52 -2.40
N ALA A 39 9.03 -13.66 -2.85
CA ALA A 39 10.41 -14.04 -3.15
C ALA A 39 11.13 -14.53 -1.89
N LYS A 40 11.03 -13.81 -0.76
CA LYS A 40 11.59 -14.26 0.53
C LYS A 40 10.97 -15.57 1.02
N MET A 41 9.69 -15.79 0.81
CA MET A 41 9.04 -17.04 1.18
C MET A 41 9.55 -18.22 0.35
N LYS A 42 9.83 -18.01 -0.95
CA LYS A 42 10.50 -19.00 -1.81
C LYS A 42 11.93 -19.28 -1.34
N GLU A 43 12.71 -18.26 -0.97
CA GLU A 43 14.06 -18.44 -0.39
C GLU A 43 14.01 -19.33 0.87
N ARG A 44 13.01 -19.12 1.73
CA ARG A 44 12.75 -19.93 2.94
C ARG A 44 12.20 -21.33 2.64
N ARG A 45 11.99 -21.68 1.37
CA ARG A 45 11.46 -22.97 0.90
C ARG A 45 10.14 -23.36 1.58
N THR A 46 9.30 -22.38 1.89
CA THR A 46 7.99 -22.62 2.51
C THR A 46 6.87 -21.95 1.73
N THR A 47 5.79 -22.68 1.51
CA THR A 47 4.53 -22.18 0.95
C THR A 47 3.44 -22.06 2.00
N ARG A 48 3.75 -22.42 3.26
CA ARG A 48 2.78 -22.37 4.36
C ARG A 48 2.57 -20.93 4.80
N LYS A 49 1.32 -20.61 5.11
CA LYS A 49 0.95 -19.33 5.73
C LYS A 49 1.66 -19.19 7.08
N LEU A 50 2.46 -18.14 7.23
CA LEU A 50 3.17 -17.81 8.46
C LEU A 50 2.25 -17.17 9.50
N SER A 51 2.62 -17.30 10.78
CA SER A 51 2.00 -16.54 11.87
C SER A 51 2.24 -15.03 11.69
N PRO A 52 1.47 -14.15 12.33
CA PRO A 52 1.71 -12.70 12.31
C PRO A 52 3.17 -12.33 12.61
N ASP A 53 3.72 -12.78 13.74
CA ASP A 53 5.10 -12.44 14.16
C ASP A 53 6.15 -12.86 13.12
N GLN A 54 5.97 -14.05 12.53
CA GLN A 54 6.86 -14.55 11.49
C GLN A 54 6.75 -13.74 10.19
N ARG A 55 5.55 -13.24 9.86
CA ARG A 55 5.34 -12.35 8.70
C ARG A 55 6.01 -11.01 8.93
N ASP A 56 5.85 -10.42 10.10
CA ASP A 56 6.48 -9.15 10.45
C ASP A 56 8.00 -9.26 10.39
N TYR A 57 8.56 -10.38 10.86
CA TYR A 57 9.98 -10.68 10.68
C TYR A 57 10.40 -10.75 9.20
N VAL A 58 9.64 -11.43 8.34
CA VAL A 58 9.91 -11.43 6.88
C VAL A 58 9.89 -10.01 6.33
N ILE A 59 8.84 -9.25 6.64
CA ILE A 59 8.64 -7.88 6.15
C ILE A 59 9.76 -6.96 6.62
N SER A 60 10.24 -7.10 7.86
CA SER A 60 11.37 -6.33 8.39
C SER A 60 12.72 -6.64 7.72
N SER A 61 12.79 -7.74 6.97
CA SER A 61 13.98 -8.22 6.25
C SER A 61 13.89 -8.07 4.73
N LEU A 62 12.85 -7.40 4.22
CA LEU A 62 12.73 -6.99 2.81
C LEU A 62 13.60 -5.76 2.55
#